data_AF-A0A9E7YMR0-F1
#
_entry.id   AF-A0A9E7YMR0-F1
#
_cell.length_a   1.000
_cell.length_b   1.000
_cell.length_c   1.000
_cell.angle_alpha   90.00
_cell.angle_beta   90.00
_cell.angle_gamma   90.00
#
_symmetry.space_group_name_H-M   'P 1'
#
loop_
_entity.id
_entity.type
_entity.pdbx_description
1 polymer ?
#
loop_
_entity_poly.entity_id
_entity_poly.type
_entity_poly.pdbx_seq_one_letter_code
_entity_poly.pdbx_strand_id
1 'polypeptide(L)'
;MKDDKDDGWDRREEGESLFEWPLDSTGMHMGAGQLLDSLLDTITRLNRNRAWPLTILPPRPGDVIVDRGRRTISAICLWKRKPDTTKETK
;
A
#
# COMPACT_ATOMS: atom_id res chain seq x y z
N MET A 1 37.88 1.43 15.27
CA MET A 1 36.92 0.53 14.60
C MET A 1 35.60 0.72 15.30
N LYS A 2 34.57 1.21 14.60
CA LYS A 2 33.23 1.35 15.16
C LYS A 2 32.53 0.04 14.83
N ASP A 3 32.22 -0.75 15.85
CA ASP A 3 31.44 -1.97 15.70
C ASP A 3 30.07 -1.60 15.13
N ASP A 4 29.90 -1.80 13.82
CA ASP A 4 28.59 -1.84 13.16
C ASP A 4 27.89 -3.12 13.65
N LYS A 5 27.39 -3.06 14.89
CA LYS A 5 26.39 -4.02 15.34
C LYS A 5 25.18 -3.84 14.44
N ASP A 6 24.82 -4.89 13.73
CA ASP A 6 23.51 -5.03 13.11
C ASP A 6 22.46 -4.76 14.19
N ASP A 7 21.83 -3.60 14.10
CA ASP A 7 20.85 -3.11 15.07
C ASP A 7 19.49 -3.78 14.87
N GLY A 8 19.39 -4.70 13.91
CA GLY A 8 18.17 -5.42 13.55
C GLY A 8 17.15 -4.54 12.84
N TRP A 9 17.50 -3.28 12.52
CA TRP A 9 16.59 -2.39 11.82
C TRP A 9 16.57 -2.70 10.34
N ASP A 10 15.36 -2.89 9.82
CA ASP A 10 15.13 -3.05 8.41
C ASP A 10 15.37 -1.73 7.66
N ARG A 11 16.53 -1.61 7.00
CA ARG A 11 16.97 -0.40 6.27
C ARG A 11 16.43 -0.29 4.83
N ARG A 12 15.45 -1.10 4.45
CA ARG A 12 14.80 -0.98 3.13
C ARG A 12 14.15 0.39 2.99
N GLU A 13 14.23 0.95 1.78
CA GLU A 13 13.63 2.23 1.44
C GLU A 13 12.15 2.26 1.84
N GLU A 14 11.74 3.35 2.49
CA GLU A 14 10.39 3.64 2.92
C GLU A 14 10.04 5.09 2.62
N GLY A 15 8.76 5.38 2.53
CA GLY A 15 8.29 6.72 2.18
C GLY A 15 6.79 6.88 2.30
N GLU A 16 6.32 8.03 1.86
CA GLU A 16 4.92 8.42 1.81
C GLU A 16 4.57 8.84 0.39
N SER A 17 3.43 8.37 -0.14
CA SER A 17 2.99 8.71 -1.50
C SER A 17 1.48 8.67 -1.63
N LEU A 18 0.94 9.46 -2.56
CA LEU A 18 -0.45 9.35 -3.00
C LEU A 18 -0.59 8.10 -3.86
N PHE A 19 -1.50 7.21 -3.48
CA PHE A 19 -1.93 6.09 -4.31
C PHE A 19 -3.34 6.35 -4.83
N GLU A 20 -3.59 5.94 -6.07
CA GLU A 20 -4.89 6.04 -6.71
C GLU A 20 -5.29 4.66 -7.23
N TRP A 21 -6.51 4.23 -6.92
CA TRP A 21 -7.10 3.00 -7.40
C TRP A 21 -8.36 3.31 -8.19
N PRO A 22 -8.61 2.56 -9.29
CA PRO A 22 -9.81 2.74 -10.08
C PRO A 22 -11.05 2.30 -9.29
N LEU A 23 -12.14 3.05 -9.48
CA LEU A 23 -13.46 2.72 -8.98
C LEU A 23 -14.27 2.07 -10.10
N ASP A 24 -14.45 0.76 -9.99
CA ASP A 24 -15.25 -0.01 -10.94
C ASP A 24 -16.75 0.33 -10.82
N SER A 25 -17.55 -0.22 -11.73
CA SER A 25 -18.99 0.04 -11.76
C SER A 25 -19.71 -0.41 -10.47
N THR A 26 -19.17 -1.38 -9.74
CA THR A 26 -19.73 -1.84 -8.46
C THR A 26 -19.42 -0.81 -7.37
N GLY A 27 -18.17 -0.37 -7.27
CA GLY A 27 -17.73 0.66 -6.32
C GLY A 27 -18.45 1.99 -6.49
N MET A 28 -18.92 2.30 -7.71
CA MET A 28 -19.76 3.48 -7.96
C MET A 28 -21.07 3.50 -7.18
N HIS A 29 -21.53 2.35 -6.66
CA HIS A 29 -22.78 2.23 -5.89
C HIS A 29 -22.53 1.89 -4.40
N MET A 30 -21.29 1.66 -4.00
CA MET A 30 -20.92 1.32 -2.62
C MET A 30 -20.94 2.52 -1.67
N GLY A 31 -21.36 2.31 -0.43
CA GLY A 31 -21.22 3.30 0.65
C GLY A 31 -19.77 3.44 1.12
N ALA A 32 -19.49 4.47 1.94
CA ALA A 32 -18.12 4.77 2.40
C ALA A 32 -17.44 3.61 3.13
N GLY A 33 -18.16 2.90 4.02
CA GLY A 33 -17.62 1.72 4.72
C GLY A 33 -17.24 0.59 3.77
N GLN A 34 -18.12 0.27 2.80
CA GLN A 34 -17.85 -0.75 1.79
C GLN A 34 -16.65 -0.39 0.91
N LEU A 35 -16.49 0.89 0.58
CA LEU A 35 -15.33 1.37 -0.17
C LEU A 35 -14.04 1.26 0.63
N LEU A 36 -14.07 1.57 1.92
CA LEU A 36 -12.93 1.40 2.81
C LEU A 36 -12.54 -0.08 2.92
N ASP A 37 -13.51 -0.97 3.14
CA ASP A 37 -13.26 -2.42 3.20
C ASP A 37 -12.64 -2.94 1.89
N SER A 38 -13.18 -2.51 0.74
CA SER A 38 -12.66 -2.86 -0.59
C SER A 38 -11.24 -2.34 -0.82
N LEU A 39 -10.92 -1.15 -0.31
CA LEU A 39 -9.58 -0.58 -0.37
C LEU A 39 -8.59 -1.40 0.47
N LEU A 40 -8.95 -1.72 1.72
CA LEU A 40 -8.10 -2.51 2.62
C LEU A 40 -7.81 -3.91 2.07
N ASP A 41 -8.82 -4.53 1.47
CA ASP A 41 -8.70 -5.82 0.80
C ASP A 41 -7.78 -5.73 -0.45
N THR A 42 -7.89 -4.64 -1.22
CA THR A 42 -6.98 -4.36 -2.35
C THR A 42 -5.54 -4.16 -1.90
N ILE A 43 -5.30 -3.38 -0.85
CA ILE A 43 -3.96 -3.20 -0.25
C ILE A 43 -3.42 -4.55 0.24
N THR A 44 -4.26 -5.37 0.88
CA THR A 44 -3.88 -6.71 1.35
C THR A 44 -3.44 -7.61 0.19
N ARG A 45 -4.17 -7.59 -0.93
CA ARG A 45 -3.79 -8.31 -2.15
C ARG A 45 -2.46 -7.82 -2.73
N LEU A 46 -2.27 -6.50 -2.85
CA LEU A 46 -1.02 -5.91 -3.34
C LEU A 46 0.17 -6.29 -2.46
N ASN A 47 -0.01 -6.26 -1.14
CA ASN A 47 1.04 -6.63 -0.19
C ASN A 47 1.42 -8.12 -0.31
N ARG A 48 0.49 -9.01 -0.65
CA ARG A 48 0.77 -10.43 -0.92
C ARG A 48 1.38 -10.70 -2.29
N ASN A 49 1.12 -9.85 -3.29
CA ASN A 49 1.64 -10.04 -4.63
C ASN A 49 3.16 -9.81 -4.70
N ARG A 50 3.94 -10.85 -5.00
CA ARG A 50 5.41 -10.75 -5.11
C ARG A 50 5.90 -9.83 -6.23
N ALA A 51 5.11 -9.68 -7.30
CA ALA A 51 5.45 -8.75 -8.39
C ALA A 51 5.20 -7.28 -8.03
N TRP A 52 4.43 -7.01 -6.97
CA TRP A 52 4.24 -5.66 -6.47
C TRP A 52 5.40 -5.30 -5.52
N PRO A 53 6.13 -4.18 -5.76
CA PRO A 53 7.42 -3.94 -5.10
C PRO A 53 7.32 -3.33 -3.70
N LEU A 54 6.13 -2.90 -3.26
CA LEU A 54 5.94 -2.16 -2.00
C LEU A 54 5.03 -2.93 -1.04
N THR A 55 5.34 -2.88 0.24
CA THR A 55 4.35 -3.10 1.31
C THR A 55 3.73 -1.75 1.62
N ILE A 56 2.43 -1.61 1.38
CA ILE A 56 1.64 -0.41 1.66
C ILE A 56 0.97 -0.57 3.02
N LEU A 57 1.12 0.41 3.90
CA LEU A 57 0.36 0.45 5.15
C LEU A 57 -1.05 1.00 4.88
N PRO A 58 -2.10 0.42 5.49
CA PRO A 58 -3.44 0.96 5.40
C PRO A 58 -3.47 2.47 5.72
N PRO A 59 -4.11 3.31 4.88
CA PRO A 59 -4.24 4.72 5.17
C PRO A 59 -5.15 4.94 6.38
N ARG A 60 -5.05 6.12 7.01
CA ARG A 60 -6.06 6.51 7.99
C ARG A 60 -7.38 6.75 7.25
N PRO A 61 -8.54 6.40 7.83
CA PRO A 61 -9.82 6.60 7.15
C PRO A 61 -10.07 8.05 6.70
N GLY A 62 -9.55 9.04 7.43
CA GLY A 62 -9.67 10.47 7.08
C GLY A 62 -8.81 10.93 5.90
N ASP A 63 -7.81 10.13 5.49
CA ASP A 63 -6.92 10.44 4.37
C ASP A 63 -7.43 9.84 3.04
N VAL A 64 -8.57 9.13 3.08
CA VAL A 64 -9.19 8.48 1.92
C VAL A 64 -10.15 9.43 1.24
N ILE A 65 -9.90 9.71 -0.04
CA ILE A 65 -10.74 10.54 -0.90
C ILE A 65 -11.41 9.64 -1.94
N VAL A 66 -12.74 9.73 -2.04
CA VAL A 66 -13.50 9.05 -3.09
C VAL A 66 -13.96 10.10 -4.09
N ASP A 67 -13.40 10.04 -5.30
CA ASP A 67 -13.82 10.87 -6.42
C ASP A 67 -14.63 10.04 -7.41
N ARG A 68 -15.97 10.13 -7.30
CA ARG A 68 -16.88 9.44 -8.22
C ARG A 68 -16.88 10.04 -9.63
N GLY A 69 -16.55 11.32 -9.77
CA GLY A 69 -16.47 11.98 -11.08
C GLY A 69 -15.29 11.45 -11.90
N ARG A 70 -14.15 11.25 -11.25
CA ARG A 70 -12.95 10.65 -11.83
C ARG A 70 -12.93 9.13 -11.75
N ARG A 71 -13.88 8.53 -11.02
CA ARG A 71 -13.96 7.10 -10.73
C ARG A 71 -12.67 6.59 -10.10
N THR A 72 -12.22 7.26 -9.05
CA THR A 72 -11.03 6.89 -8.30
C THR A 72 -11.30 6.92 -6.81
N ILE A 73 -10.56 6.08 -6.09
CA ILE A 73 -10.31 6.21 -4.67
C ILE A 73 -8.83 6.50 -4.51
N SER A 74 -8.48 7.52 -3.73
CA SER A 74 -7.09 7.90 -3.51
C SER A 74 -6.81 8.08 -2.02
N ALA A 75 -5.58 7.78 -1.61
CA ALA A 75 -5.15 7.96 -0.24
C ALA A 75 -3.64 8.16 -0.16
N ILE A 76 -3.21 9.00 0.78
CA ILE A 76 -1.80 9.08 1.16
C ILE A 76 -1.48 7.85 1.99
N CYS A 77 -0.51 7.06 1.56
CA CYS A 77 -0.09 5.85 2.27
C CYS A 77 1.41 5.88 2.53
N LEU A 78 1.78 5.42 3.73
CA LEU A 78 3.15 5.01 4.01
C LEU A 78 3.43 3.69 3.33
N TRP A 79 4.67 3.52 2.87
CA TRP A 79 5.11 2.30 2.21
C TRP A 79 6.54 1.95 2.55
N LYS A 80 6.88 0.67 2.38
CA LYS A 80 8.24 0.14 2.48
C LYS A 80 8.55 -0.82 1.34
N ARG A 81 9.77 -0.80 0.80
CA ARG A 81 10.18 -1.76 -0.24
C ARG A 81 10.07 -3.19 0.28
N LYS A 82 9.52 -4.08 -0.55
CA LYS A 82 9.55 -5.52 -0.31
C LYS A 82 10.98 -6.06 -0.42
N PRO A 83 11.29 -7.22 0.19
CA PRO A 83 12.62 -7.79 0.06
C PRO A 83 12.84 -8.28 -1.37
N ASP A 84 14.07 -8.15 -1.87
CA ASP A 84 14.49 -8.75 -3.12
C ASP A 84 14.54 -10.29 -2.96
N THR A 85 13.41 -10.96 -3.16
CA THR A 85 13.34 -12.44 -3.07
C THR A 85 14.16 -13.15 -4.16
N THR A 86 14.72 -12.43 -5.13
CA THR A 86 15.65 -12.94 -6.15
C THR A 86 17.05 -13.23 -5.60
N LYS A 87 17.40 -12.75 -4.40
CA LYS A 87 18.72 -12.98 -3.78
C LYS A 87 18.75 -14.21 -2.86
N GLU A 88 17.63 -14.90 -2.64
CA GLU A 88 17.53 -16.02 -1.69
C GLU A 88 17.84 -17.41 -2.28
N THR A 89 18.20 -17.50 -3.55
CA THR A 89 18.77 -18.73 -4.15
C THR A 89 20.22 -18.50 -4.55
N LYS A 90 21.13 -18.73 -3.61
CA LYS A 90 22.51 -19.11 -3.93
C LYS A 90 23.08 -20.02 -2.84
#